data_AF-D8UAF2-F1
#
_entry.id   AF-D8UAF2-F1
#
_cell.length_a   1.000
_cell.length_b   1.000
_cell.length_c   1.000
_cell.angle_alpha   90.00
_cell.angle_beta   90.00
_cell.angle_gamma   90.00
#
_symmetry.space_group_name_H-M   'P 1'
#
loop_
_entity.id
_entity.type
_entity.pdbx_description
1 polymer ?
#
loop_
_entity_poly.entity_id
_entity_poly.type
_entity_poly.pdbx_seq_one_letter_code
_entity_poly.pdbx_strand_id
1 'polypeptide(L)'
;MQSMPSTSLVLDDLTQGLNEWRNIQDIVRLTFKAFHDVLRTQAEAIKAIERSVDTKASRAEMAASLQQKANAADLAARMKELETQMASKADVADMERRALKTEMDASMRTQMTDIYNLLRAKAEDAEFKAFKEHADRQLSALRADVTRLGSGLEATRTALDSKAGVAEVTAALAQKADMAEVEDKLRDKVSRKMFQEGLARKTDVTQIDQLEGRLGQELTDLRALVGRKADGTALEEVSSRTERLRQRVEADSDTTAAALRTISATFDNTLADVRGRLENCTTQLATLHRNVGAFDQQLREVDGAFRETLSKKADAVEVYRLLDRKADAAAVMEALQHKASQDTVDAVLSKVDNALDLTARLDALQRDVDCKLTEAKNLYATIEGLARVEDVNKALLEVCAELENKAPVNEIVRLERQQAVINSGFAQNLYMGRWLWKSTRTKAGNAVPWEVQAVNTDTDNFIWEEGKATIVTVSPGLYEVSLGFYTATGASRGKRSPPVIQVLVNGEVALTAANNLANPGAGGGGAGGYSYGGAASPPGSGARPSPGQDRGTSTTGLVSSPVTGMTAWDVLLLPAKAKVAVTYQGEERGEGFLGLRKL
;
A
#
# COMPACT_ATOMS: atom_id res chain seq x y z
N MET A 1 -18.51 -117.66 -58.97
CA MET A 1 -17.45 -118.69 -59.05
C MET A 1 -16.54 -118.53 -57.85
N GLN A 2 -16.08 -119.65 -57.30
CA GLN A 2 -15.61 -119.85 -55.94
C GLN A 2 -14.57 -118.85 -55.42
N SER A 3 -14.83 -118.37 -54.21
CA SER A 3 -13.92 -117.64 -53.32
C SER A 3 -12.67 -118.47 -53.03
N MET A 4 -11.54 -118.08 -53.63
CA MET A 4 -10.21 -118.56 -53.26
C MET A 4 -9.83 -118.01 -51.87
N PRO A 5 -9.38 -118.85 -50.93
CA PRO A 5 -8.97 -118.38 -49.62
C PRO A 5 -7.64 -117.62 -49.69
N SER A 6 -7.54 -116.65 -48.79
CA SER A 6 -6.51 -115.62 -48.65
C SER A 6 -5.09 -116.18 -48.50
N THR A 7 -4.15 -115.74 -49.33
CA THR A 7 -2.71 -116.05 -49.22
C THR A 7 -2.05 -115.55 -47.93
N SER A 8 -2.69 -114.64 -47.18
CA SER A 8 -2.16 -114.18 -45.88
C SER A 8 -2.27 -115.24 -44.78
N LEU A 9 -3.26 -116.14 -44.84
CA LEU A 9 -3.46 -117.21 -43.86
C LEU A 9 -2.31 -118.23 -43.90
N VAL A 10 -1.77 -118.51 -45.10
CA VAL A 10 -0.69 -119.49 -45.28
C VAL A 10 0.61 -119.03 -44.61
N LEU A 11 0.94 -117.74 -44.65
CA LEU A 11 2.19 -117.23 -44.06
C LEU A 11 2.11 -117.14 -42.51
N ASP A 12 0.95 -116.77 -41.96
CA ASP A 12 0.72 -116.80 -40.51
C ASP A 12 0.70 -118.24 -39.98
N ASP A 13 0.14 -119.20 -40.71
CA ASP A 13 0.17 -120.62 -40.33
C ASP A 13 1.60 -121.21 -40.32
N LEU A 14 2.47 -120.80 -41.26
CA LEU A 14 3.89 -121.20 -41.28
C LEU A 14 4.72 -120.57 -40.14
N THR A 15 4.37 -119.37 -39.67
CA THR A 15 5.11 -118.66 -38.59
C THR A 15 4.59 -118.99 -37.18
N GLN A 16 3.34 -119.45 -37.07
CA GLN A 16 2.74 -120.02 -35.87
C GLN A 16 3.09 -121.50 -35.64
N GLY A 17 3.74 -122.15 -36.62
CA GLY A 17 4.26 -123.51 -36.49
C GLY A 17 3.23 -124.61 -36.79
N LEU A 18 2.14 -124.28 -37.49
CA LEU A 18 1.05 -125.21 -37.78
C LEU A 18 1.33 -126.16 -38.95
N ASN A 19 2.44 -125.98 -39.68
CA ASN A 19 2.97 -126.94 -40.64
C ASN A 19 4.41 -127.34 -40.27
N GLU A 20 4.66 -128.65 -40.13
CA GLU A 20 5.99 -129.18 -39.85
C GLU A 20 6.95 -128.89 -41.01
N TRP A 21 7.85 -127.91 -40.85
CA TRP A 21 8.95 -127.69 -41.78
C TRP A 21 9.94 -128.87 -41.66
N ARG A 22 9.66 -130.02 -42.27
CA ARG A 22 10.49 -131.21 -42.10
C ARG A 22 11.92 -130.92 -42.61
N ASN A 23 12.91 -131.30 -41.80
CA ASN A 23 14.34 -131.28 -42.14
C ASN A 23 15.06 -129.91 -42.18
N ILE A 24 14.53 -128.88 -41.50
CA ILE A 24 15.19 -127.57 -41.37
C ILE A 24 15.55 -127.34 -39.90
N GLN A 25 16.81 -126.94 -39.65
CA GLN A 25 17.32 -126.71 -38.30
C GLN A 25 16.54 -125.59 -37.60
N ASP A 26 16.22 -125.77 -36.31
CA ASP A 26 15.39 -124.82 -35.56
C ASP A 26 15.97 -123.40 -35.51
N ILE A 27 17.29 -123.25 -35.57
CA ILE A 27 17.94 -121.94 -35.64
C ILE A 27 17.49 -121.17 -36.89
N VAL A 28 17.32 -121.85 -38.03
CA VAL A 28 16.88 -121.25 -39.29
C VAL A 28 15.44 -120.77 -39.18
N ARG A 29 14.56 -121.57 -38.55
CA ARG A 29 13.17 -121.17 -38.28
C ARG A 29 13.09 -119.95 -37.36
N LEU A 30 13.90 -119.94 -36.30
CA LEU A 30 13.95 -118.83 -35.35
C LEU A 30 14.43 -117.55 -36.02
N THR A 31 15.45 -117.62 -36.89
CA THR A 31 15.90 -116.48 -37.69
C THR A 31 14.85 -115.98 -38.68
N PHE A 32 14.11 -116.87 -39.37
CA PHE A 32 13.04 -116.43 -40.28
C PHE A 32 11.87 -115.80 -39.54
N LYS A 33 11.53 -116.32 -38.36
CA LYS A 33 10.50 -115.71 -37.49
C LYS A 33 10.92 -114.34 -36.99
N ALA A 34 12.15 -114.22 -36.46
CA ALA A 34 12.71 -112.94 -36.04
C ALA A 34 12.80 -111.94 -37.20
N PHE A 35 13.21 -112.38 -38.39
CA PHE A 35 13.26 -111.56 -39.59
C PHE A 35 11.88 -111.08 -40.04
N HIS A 36 10.88 -111.96 -40.00
CA HIS A 36 9.50 -111.61 -40.30
C HIS A 36 8.92 -110.60 -39.29
N ASP A 37 9.22 -110.76 -38.00
CA ASP A 37 8.77 -109.83 -36.97
C ASP A 37 9.42 -108.44 -37.11
N VAL A 38 10.71 -108.40 -37.50
CA VAL A 38 11.41 -107.14 -37.84
C VAL A 38 10.80 -106.49 -39.08
N LEU A 39 10.49 -107.25 -40.13
CA LEU A 39 9.84 -106.73 -41.34
C LEU A 39 8.44 -106.20 -41.05
N ARG A 40 7.66 -106.90 -40.21
CA ARG A 40 6.33 -106.48 -39.79
C ARG A 40 6.38 -105.16 -39.01
N THR A 41 7.27 -105.06 -38.04
CA THR A 41 7.45 -103.82 -37.26
C THR A 41 7.97 -102.66 -38.11
N GLN A 42 8.87 -102.92 -39.06
CA GLN A 42 9.30 -101.89 -40.02
C GLN A 42 8.17 -101.44 -40.95
N ALA A 43 7.34 -102.37 -41.45
CA ALA A 43 6.19 -102.03 -42.29
C ALA A 43 5.13 -101.19 -41.53
N GLU A 44 4.93 -101.47 -40.24
CA GLU A 44 4.06 -100.67 -39.37
C GLU A 44 4.63 -99.27 -39.12
N ALA A 45 5.94 -99.16 -38.89
CA ALA A 45 6.63 -97.88 -38.72
C ALA A 45 6.57 -97.01 -39.99
N ILE A 46 6.76 -97.62 -41.17
CA ILE A 46 6.63 -96.92 -42.47
C ILE A 46 5.21 -96.41 -42.65
N LYS A 47 4.18 -97.22 -42.39
CA LYS A 47 2.78 -96.78 -42.45
C LYS A 47 2.45 -95.67 -41.45
N ALA A 48 3.10 -95.66 -40.28
CA ALA A 48 2.93 -94.58 -39.31
C ALA A 48 3.61 -93.28 -39.79
N ILE A 49 4.77 -93.39 -40.44
CA ILE A 49 5.47 -92.25 -41.05
C ILE A 49 4.66 -91.71 -42.24
N GLU A 50 4.12 -92.56 -43.12
CA GLU A 50 3.25 -92.15 -44.22
C GLU A 50 2.03 -91.37 -43.72
N ARG A 51 1.34 -91.88 -42.68
CA ARG A 51 0.23 -91.15 -42.03
C ARG A 51 0.68 -89.84 -41.38
N SER A 52 1.88 -89.78 -40.82
CA SER A 52 2.44 -88.54 -40.25
C SER A 52 2.82 -87.52 -41.33
N VAL A 53 3.23 -87.96 -42.51
CA VAL A 53 3.60 -87.08 -43.62
C VAL A 53 2.35 -86.54 -44.30
N ASP A 54 1.31 -87.38 -44.49
CA ASP A 54 0.01 -86.93 -45.02
C ASP A 54 -0.68 -85.91 -44.10
N THR A 55 -0.47 -86.00 -42.78
CA THR A 55 -0.99 -85.03 -41.80
C THR A 55 -0.14 -83.77 -41.67
N LYS A 56 1.19 -83.85 -41.82
CA LYS A 56 2.08 -82.67 -41.75
C LYS A 56 2.24 -81.91 -43.07
N ALA A 57 1.86 -82.49 -44.20
CA ALA A 57 1.93 -81.87 -45.53
C ALA A 57 0.56 -81.35 -46.03
N SER A 58 -0.35 -80.99 -45.12
CA SER A 58 -1.58 -80.30 -45.47
C SER A 58 -1.25 -78.86 -45.94
N ARG A 59 -1.06 -78.70 -47.25
CA ARG A 59 -0.98 -77.39 -47.93
C ARG A 59 -2.17 -76.49 -47.58
N ALA A 60 -3.29 -77.07 -47.14
CA ALA A 60 -4.49 -76.39 -46.68
C ALA A 60 -4.31 -75.70 -45.31
N GLU A 61 -3.57 -76.28 -44.35
CA GLU A 61 -3.31 -75.63 -43.05
C GLU A 61 -2.32 -74.47 -43.18
N MET A 62 -1.29 -74.62 -44.03
CA MET A 62 -0.34 -73.55 -44.29
C MET A 62 -0.99 -72.40 -45.09
N ALA A 63 -1.89 -72.72 -46.03
CA ALA A 63 -2.70 -71.73 -46.74
C ALA A 63 -3.71 -71.03 -45.81
N ALA A 64 -4.36 -71.76 -44.90
CA ALA A 64 -5.28 -71.18 -43.92
C ALA A 64 -4.57 -70.25 -42.92
N SER A 65 -3.36 -70.61 -42.45
CA SER A 65 -2.57 -69.78 -41.54
C SER A 65 -2.02 -68.51 -42.21
N LEU A 66 -1.64 -68.58 -43.49
CA LEU A 66 -1.26 -67.41 -44.29
C LEU A 66 -2.46 -66.51 -44.63
N GLN A 67 -3.63 -67.09 -44.93
CA GLN A 67 -4.87 -66.34 -45.15
C GLN A 67 -5.30 -65.60 -43.87
N GLN A 68 -5.17 -66.23 -42.70
CA GLN A 68 -5.52 -65.65 -41.40
C GLN A 68 -4.57 -64.51 -40.97
N LYS A 69 -3.32 -64.49 -41.44
CA LYS A 69 -2.38 -63.37 -41.26
C LYS A 69 -2.53 -62.26 -42.31
N ALA A 70 -3.29 -62.48 -43.38
CA ALA A 70 -3.42 -61.57 -44.52
C ALA A 70 -4.84 -61.03 -44.74
N ASN A 71 -5.68 -60.97 -43.70
CA ASN A 71 -7.01 -60.37 -43.82
C ASN A 71 -6.92 -58.84 -43.78
N ALA A 72 -6.68 -58.24 -44.95
CA ALA A 72 -6.84 -56.80 -45.17
C ALA A 72 -8.24 -56.30 -44.77
N ALA A 73 -9.26 -57.17 -44.77
CA ALA A 73 -10.61 -56.88 -44.30
C ALA A 73 -10.68 -56.62 -42.79
N ASP A 74 -9.94 -57.38 -41.97
CA ASP A 74 -9.91 -57.17 -40.51
C ASP A 74 -9.12 -55.91 -40.15
N LEU A 75 -8.06 -55.61 -40.91
CA LEU A 75 -7.32 -54.36 -40.77
C LEU A 75 -8.16 -53.15 -41.20
N ALA A 76 -8.91 -53.26 -42.30
CA ALA A 76 -9.84 -52.23 -42.78
C ALA A 76 -11.01 -52.00 -41.81
N ALA A 77 -11.55 -53.06 -41.21
CA ALA A 77 -12.58 -52.96 -40.18
C ALA A 77 -12.06 -52.23 -38.94
N ARG A 78 -10.85 -52.58 -38.47
CA ARG A 78 -10.20 -51.89 -37.35
C ARG A 78 -9.86 -50.44 -37.65
N MET A 79 -9.41 -50.13 -38.87
CA MET A 79 -9.19 -48.74 -39.28
C MET A 79 -10.49 -47.93 -39.29
N LYS A 80 -11.58 -48.49 -39.81
CA LYS A 80 -12.90 -47.83 -39.82
C LYS A 80 -13.46 -47.61 -38.42
N GLU A 81 -13.21 -48.55 -37.51
CA GLU A 81 -13.58 -48.40 -36.10
C GLU A 81 -12.72 -47.34 -35.39
N LEU A 82 -11.42 -47.25 -35.73
CA LEU A 82 -10.55 -46.17 -35.27
C LEU A 82 -10.97 -44.79 -35.80
N GLU A 83 -11.35 -44.70 -37.07
CA GLU A 83 -11.87 -43.47 -37.68
C GLU A 83 -13.17 -42.99 -36.99
N THR A 84 -14.08 -43.91 -36.69
CA THR A 84 -15.33 -43.58 -35.97
C THR A 84 -15.07 -43.18 -34.51
N GLN A 85 -14.14 -43.83 -33.81
CA GLN A 85 -13.73 -43.43 -32.46
C GLN A 85 -12.99 -42.07 -32.45
N MET A 86 -12.19 -41.80 -33.47
CA MET A 86 -11.52 -40.50 -33.62
C MET A 86 -12.52 -39.38 -33.93
N ALA A 87 -13.50 -39.64 -34.81
CA ALA A 87 -14.57 -38.68 -35.09
C ALA A 87 -15.39 -38.39 -33.82
N SER A 88 -15.78 -39.42 -33.04
CA SER A 88 -16.51 -39.20 -31.80
C SER A 88 -15.69 -38.45 -30.75
N LYS A 89 -14.37 -38.70 -30.66
CA LYS A 89 -13.48 -37.94 -29.75
C LYS A 89 -13.28 -36.49 -30.20
N ALA A 90 -13.23 -36.24 -31.51
CA ALA A 90 -13.18 -34.88 -32.04
C ALA A 90 -14.46 -34.11 -31.71
N ASP A 91 -15.63 -34.73 -31.85
CA ASP A 91 -16.92 -34.14 -31.47
C ASP A 91 -17.01 -33.85 -29.96
N VAL A 92 -16.51 -34.76 -29.11
CA VAL A 92 -16.45 -34.55 -27.66
C VAL A 92 -15.53 -33.38 -27.30
N ALA A 93 -14.35 -33.27 -27.91
CA ALA A 93 -13.43 -32.17 -27.68
C ALA A 93 -14.01 -30.80 -28.12
N ASP A 94 -14.75 -30.78 -29.23
CA ASP A 94 -15.45 -29.57 -29.67
C ASP A 94 -16.67 -29.23 -28.81
N MET A 95 -17.38 -30.23 -28.27
CA MET A 95 -18.44 -30.01 -27.28
C MET A 95 -17.87 -29.48 -25.95
N GLU A 96 -16.74 -29.99 -25.47
CA GLU A 96 -16.06 -29.51 -24.26
C GLU A 96 -15.58 -28.05 -24.44
N ARG A 97 -15.00 -27.71 -25.60
CA ARG A 97 -14.64 -26.33 -25.92
C ARG A 97 -15.84 -25.40 -25.97
N ARG A 98 -16.97 -25.85 -26.53
CA ARG A 98 -18.22 -25.07 -26.56
C ARG A 98 -18.80 -24.91 -25.15
N ALA A 99 -18.80 -25.95 -24.33
CA ALA A 99 -19.27 -25.89 -22.95
C ALA A 99 -18.44 -24.90 -22.13
N LEU A 100 -17.11 -25.00 -22.17
CA LEU A 100 -16.19 -24.08 -21.50
C LEU A 100 -16.37 -22.64 -21.98
N LYS A 101 -16.55 -22.42 -23.28
CA LYS A 101 -16.85 -21.08 -23.83
C LYS A 101 -18.19 -20.54 -23.30
N THR A 102 -19.20 -21.38 -23.20
CA THR A 102 -20.53 -20.98 -22.71
C THR A 102 -20.51 -20.66 -21.21
N GLU A 103 -19.77 -21.44 -20.42
CA GLU A 103 -19.55 -21.18 -18.99
C GLU A 103 -18.73 -19.91 -18.75
N MET A 104 -17.70 -19.67 -19.56
CA MET A 104 -16.90 -18.44 -19.50
C MET A 104 -17.73 -17.21 -19.88
N ASP A 105 -18.54 -17.29 -20.92
CA ASP A 105 -19.48 -16.22 -21.32
C ASP A 105 -20.53 -15.96 -20.23
N ALA A 106 -21.04 -17.01 -19.56
CA ALA A 106 -21.97 -16.87 -18.45
C ALA A 106 -21.29 -16.22 -17.23
N SER A 107 -20.08 -16.66 -16.89
CA SER A 107 -19.28 -16.08 -15.79
C SER A 107 -18.96 -14.61 -16.04
N MET A 108 -18.56 -14.23 -17.26
CA MET A 108 -18.31 -12.83 -17.60
C MET A 108 -19.57 -11.98 -17.50
N ARG A 109 -20.74 -12.49 -17.93
CA ARG A 109 -22.01 -11.76 -17.78
C ARG A 109 -22.37 -11.54 -16.31
N THR A 110 -22.17 -12.55 -15.46
CA THR A 110 -22.41 -12.43 -14.02
C THR A 110 -21.46 -11.39 -13.41
N GLN A 111 -20.15 -11.48 -13.70
CA GLN A 111 -19.17 -10.48 -13.23
C GLN A 111 -19.49 -9.07 -13.72
N MET A 112 -19.90 -8.90 -14.98
CA MET A 112 -20.28 -7.60 -15.53
C MET A 112 -21.54 -7.05 -14.83
N THR A 113 -22.48 -7.93 -14.48
CA THR A 113 -23.69 -7.57 -13.73
C THR A 113 -23.35 -7.17 -12.29
N ASP A 114 -22.43 -7.89 -11.64
CA ASP A 114 -21.95 -7.58 -10.29
C ASP A 114 -21.17 -6.26 -10.25
N ILE A 115 -20.33 -6.00 -11.25
CA ILE A 115 -19.64 -4.71 -11.43
C ILE A 115 -20.66 -3.59 -11.63
N TYR A 116 -21.69 -3.81 -12.45
CA TYR A 116 -22.75 -2.82 -12.66
C TYR A 116 -23.53 -2.55 -11.36
N ASN A 117 -23.85 -3.58 -10.58
CA ASN A 117 -24.52 -3.45 -9.29
C ASN A 117 -23.63 -2.76 -8.24
N LEU A 118 -22.33 -3.04 -8.22
CA LEU A 118 -21.39 -2.40 -7.30
C LEU A 118 -21.16 -0.93 -7.64
N LEU A 119 -21.03 -0.61 -8.93
CA LEU A 119 -20.98 0.78 -9.43
C LEU A 119 -22.25 1.53 -9.09
N ARG A 120 -23.41 0.89 -9.24
CA ARG A 120 -24.70 1.46 -8.87
C ARG A 120 -24.83 1.68 -7.36
N ALA A 121 -24.44 0.71 -6.54
CA ALA A 121 -24.47 0.83 -5.08
C ALA A 121 -23.51 1.92 -4.58
N LYS A 122 -22.33 2.07 -5.20
CA LYS A 122 -21.42 3.20 -4.93
C LYS A 122 -21.93 4.54 -5.46
N ALA A 123 -22.68 4.57 -6.56
CA ALA A 123 -23.32 5.79 -7.06
C ALA A 123 -24.55 6.19 -6.22
N GLU A 124 -25.23 5.21 -5.63
CA GLU A 124 -26.35 5.37 -4.69
C GLU A 124 -25.89 5.40 -3.22
N ASP A 125 -24.60 5.63 -2.97
CA ASP A 125 -24.03 5.59 -1.62
C ASP A 125 -24.71 6.64 -0.74
N ALA A 126 -25.60 6.15 0.13
CA ALA A 126 -26.49 6.95 0.94
C ALA A 126 -25.70 7.88 1.88
N GLU A 127 -24.46 7.50 2.22
CA GLU A 127 -23.53 8.29 3.02
C GLU A 127 -23.04 9.52 2.26
N PHE A 128 -22.71 9.40 0.97
CA PHE A 128 -22.32 10.55 0.15
C PHE A 128 -23.50 11.51 -0.07
N LYS A 129 -24.71 10.97 -0.27
CA LYS A 129 -25.93 11.77 -0.37
C LYS A 129 -26.25 12.49 0.95
N ALA A 130 -26.13 11.80 2.08
CA ALA A 130 -26.33 12.38 3.41
C ALA A 130 -25.27 13.45 3.72
N PHE A 131 -24.02 13.24 3.32
CA PHE A 131 -22.95 14.22 3.45
C PHE A 131 -23.21 15.47 2.61
N LYS A 132 -23.62 15.30 1.35
CA LYS A 132 -24.01 16.41 0.47
C LYS A 132 -25.19 17.19 1.04
N GLU A 133 -26.23 16.52 1.52
CA GLU A 133 -27.38 17.15 2.15
C GLU A 133 -27.00 17.89 3.45
N HIS A 134 -26.02 17.39 4.21
CA HIS A 134 -25.47 18.08 5.38
C HIS A 134 -24.68 19.33 4.98
N ALA A 135 -23.84 19.25 3.94
CA ALA A 135 -23.10 20.39 3.42
C ALA A 135 -24.04 21.47 2.86
N ASP A 136 -25.08 21.10 2.12
CA ASP A 136 -26.10 22.03 1.60
C ASP A 136 -26.88 22.71 2.73
N ARG A 137 -27.17 22.00 3.83
CA ARG A 137 -27.76 22.58 5.05
C ARG A 137 -26.84 23.61 5.70
N GLN A 138 -25.54 23.32 5.82
CA GLN A 138 -24.59 24.28 6.38
C GLN A 138 -24.43 25.52 5.50
N LEU A 139 -24.35 25.36 4.18
CA LEU A 139 -24.30 26.48 3.24
C LEU A 139 -25.57 27.36 3.29
N SER A 140 -26.74 26.74 3.44
CA SER A 140 -28.00 27.47 3.58
C SER A 140 -28.06 28.27 4.89
N ALA A 141 -27.57 27.71 6.00
CA ALA A 141 -27.48 28.42 7.27
C ALA A 141 -26.55 29.64 7.18
N LEU A 142 -25.35 29.47 6.59
CA LEU A 142 -24.40 30.57 6.37
C LEU A 142 -25.00 31.68 5.49
N ARG A 143 -25.74 31.33 4.42
CA ARG A 143 -26.45 32.32 3.59
C ARG A 143 -27.50 33.11 4.38
N ALA A 144 -28.23 32.45 5.29
CA ALA A 144 -29.20 33.11 6.14
C ALA A 144 -28.53 34.10 7.11
N ASP A 145 -27.40 33.72 7.72
CA ASP A 145 -26.63 34.60 8.59
C ASP A 145 -26.07 35.82 7.86
N VAL A 146 -25.53 35.64 6.64
CA VAL A 146 -25.08 36.75 5.79
C VAL A 146 -26.22 37.70 5.46
N THR A 147 -27.41 37.16 5.14
CA THR A 147 -28.61 37.97 4.87
C THR A 147 -29.04 38.76 6.11
N ARG A 148 -28.99 38.15 7.30
CA ARG A 148 -29.31 38.80 8.58
C ARG A 148 -28.33 39.91 8.92
N LEU A 149 -27.03 39.69 8.67
CA LEU A 149 -26.01 40.71 8.87
C LEU A 149 -26.19 41.89 7.89
N GLY A 150 -26.52 41.60 6.63
CA GLY A 150 -26.83 42.62 5.63
C GLY A 150 -28.02 43.50 6.01
N SER A 151 -29.13 42.89 6.45
CA SER A 151 -30.30 43.66 6.90
C SER A 151 -30.04 44.44 8.19
N GLY A 152 -29.24 43.90 9.12
CA GLY A 152 -28.77 44.61 10.30
C GLY A 152 -27.95 45.86 9.94
N LEU A 153 -27.04 45.74 8.97
CA LEU A 153 -26.24 46.87 8.50
C LEU A 153 -27.11 47.96 7.86
N GLU A 154 -28.08 47.57 7.03
CA GLU A 154 -28.99 48.54 6.38
C GLU A 154 -29.93 49.24 7.38
N ALA A 155 -30.37 48.52 8.42
CA ALA A 155 -31.11 49.10 9.53
C ALA A 155 -30.26 50.11 10.32
N THR A 156 -28.97 49.82 10.55
CA THR A 156 -28.07 50.79 11.19
C THR A 156 -27.80 52.01 10.32
N ARG A 157 -27.70 51.82 9.00
CA ARG A 157 -27.51 52.92 8.03
C ARG A 157 -28.71 53.87 8.01
N THR A 158 -29.92 53.33 7.89
CA THR A 158 -31.17 54.12 7.92
C THR A 158 -31.39 54.83 9.27
N ALA A 159 -30.99 54.21 10.38
CA ALA A 159 -30.98 54.85 11.70
C ALA A 159 -29.96 55.99 11.80
N LEU A 160 -28.86 55.93 11.05
CA LEU A 160 -27.87 57.01 10.97
C LEU A 160 -28.40 58.19 10.14
N ASP A 161 -29.01 57.89 8.99
CA ASP A 161 -29.56 58.91 8.09
C ASP A 161 -30.73 59.67 8.74
N SER A 162 -31.56 59.00 9.54
CA SER A 162 -32.64 59.66 10.32
C SER A 162 -32.14 60.53 11.48
N LYS A 163 -30.93 60.28 12.01
CA LYS A 163 -30.32 61.09 13.08
C LYS A 163 -29.51 62.29 12.58
N ALA A 164 -29.42 62.50 11.26
CA ALA A 164 -28.76 63.64 10.62
C ALA A 164 -29.69 64.88 10.48
N GLY A 165 -30.73 65.01 11.31
CA GLY A 165 -31.58 66.20 11.37
C GLY A 165 -30.89 67.38 12.04
N VAL A 166 -30.12 68.16 11.27
CA VAL A 166 -29.42 69.41 11.70
C VAL A 166 -30.36 70.50 12.24
N ALA A 167 -31.67 70.36 12.04
CA ALA A 167 -32.68 71.35 12.42
C ALA A 167 -32.99 71.40 13.94
N GLU A 168 -33.05 70.25 14.63
CA GLU A 168 -33.43 70.22 16.07
C GLU A 168 -32.31 70.74 16.99
N VAL A 169 -31.05 70.50 16.62
CA VAL A 169 -29.89 70.93 17.43
C VAL A 169 -29.69 72.44 17.38
N THR A 170 -30.10 73.10 16.29
CA THR A 170 -29.98 74.57 16.13
C THR A 170 -31.01 75.32 16.98
N ALA A 171 -32.21 74.76 17.18
CA ALA A 171 -33.25 75.35 18.02
C ALA A 171 -32.94 75.26 19.53
N ALA A 172 -32.34 74.15 19.98
CA ALA A 172 -32.00 73.93 21.38
C ALA A 172 -30.81 74.77 21.88
N LEU A 173 -29.93 75.23 20.97
CA LEU A 173 -28.79 76.10 21.30
C LEU A 173 -29.18 77.57 21.50
N ALA A 174 -30.31 78.03 20.93
CA ALA A 174 -30.81 79.40 21.12
C ALA A 174 -31.45 79.62 22.50
N GLN A 175 -31.97 78.56 23.13
CA GLN A 175 -32.71 78.65 24.40
C GLN A 175 -31.79 78.63 25.65
N LYS A 176 -30.48 78.36 25.49
CA LYS A 176 -29.52 78.21 26.60
C LYS A 176 -28.60 79.42 26.84
N ALA A 177 -28.88 80.56 26.22
CA ALA A 177 -28.03 81.75 26.26
C ALA A 177 -28.50 82.88 27.20
N ASP A 178 -29.29 82.59 28.25
CA ASP A 178 -29.63 83.60 29.28
C ASP A 178 -28.63 83.54 30.45
N MET A 179 -27.65 84.45 30.40
CA MET A 179 -26.47 84.49 31.27
C MET A 179 -26.66 85.39 32.51
N ALA A 180 -27.88 85.46 33.06
CA ALA A 180 -28.22 86.27 34.24
C ALA A 180 -28.59 85.44 35.48
N GLU A 181 -28.98 84.17 35.33
CA GLU A 181 -29.48 83.34 36.45
C GLU A 181 -28.36 82.62 37.25
N VAL A 182 -27.15 82.58 36.70
CA VAL A 182 -26.02 81.82 37.28
C VAL A 182 -25.21 82.66 38.28
N GLU A 183 -25.24 83.98 38.17
CA GLU A 183 -24.46 84.89 39.03
C GLU A 183 -25.09 85.08 40.43
N ASP A 184 -26.42 84.91 40.55
CA ASP A 184 -27.15 85.06 41.82
C ASP A 184 -27.05 83.82 42.72
N LYS A 185 -26.89 82.61 42.14
CA LYS A 185 -26.87 81.35 42.90
C LYS A 185 -25.52 81.01 43.55
N LEU A 186 -24.43 81.69 43.18
CA LEU A 186 -23.11 81.49 43.78
C LEU A 186 -22.84 82.33 45.03
N ARG A 187 -23.67 83.34 45.34
CA ARG A 187 -23.41 84.28 46.43
C ARG A 187 -23.82 83.77 47.82
N ASP A 188 -24.66 82.73 47.92
CA ASP A 188 -25.45 82.48 49.13
C ASP A 188 -25.19 81.17 49.90
N LYS A 189 -24.16 80.37 49.56
CA LYS A 189 -23.93 79.06 50.23
C LYS A 189 -22.49 78.73 50.58
N VAL A 190 -21.91 79.43 51.55
CA VAL A 190 -20.80 78.87 52.36
C VAL A 190 -20.97 79.27 53.82
N SER A 191 -21.46 78.36 54.67
CA SER A 191 -21.46 78.52 56.12
C SER A 191 -21.01 77.22 56.81
N ARG A 192 -20.07 77.40 57.75
CA ARG A 192 -19.20 76.44 58.48
C ARG A 192 -19.86 75.30 59.26
N LYS A 193 -21.17 75.04 59.13
CA LYS A 193 -21.90 74.08 59.98
C LYS A 193 -21.77 72.60 59.54
N MET A 194 -21.60 72.33 58.25
CA MET A 194 -21.49 70.96 57.71
C MET A 194 -20.14 70.26 58.01
N PHE A 195 -19.11 71.01 58.42
CA PHE A 195 -17.79 70.46 58.66
C PHE A 195 -17.65 69.78 60.04
N GLN A 196 -18.49 70.16 61.03
CA GLN A 196 -18.42 69.58 62.38
C GLN A 196 -19.17 68.25 62.53
N GLU A 197 -20.19 67.96 61.72
CA GLU A 197 -20.96 66.70 61.79
C GLU A 197 -20.24 65.51 61.13
N GLY A 198 -19.26 65.76 60.26
CA GLY A 198 -18.51 64.71 59.55
C GLY A 198 -17.47 63.97 60.38
N LEU A 199 -17.00 64.55 61.50
CA LEU A 199 -15.97 63.92 62.34
C LEU A 199 -16.50 62.88 63.34
N ALA A 200 -17.81 62.84 63.62
CA ALA A 200 -18.37 61.97 64.66
C ALA A 200 -18.67 60.52 64.23
N ARG A 201 -18.60 60.17 62.94
CA ARG A 201 -18.99 58.84 62.42
C ARG A 201 -17.82 57.84 62.25
N LYS A 202 -16.67 58.06 62.90
CA LYS A 202 -15.42 57.32 62.61
C LYS A 202 -14.95 56.35 63.70
N THR A 203 -15.86 55.73 64.45
CA THR A 203 -15.53 54.67 65.42
C THR A 203 -16.63 53.61 65.48
N ASP A 204 -16.54 52.59 64.63
CA ASP A 204 -17.29 51.32 64.73
C ASP A 204 -16.30 50.16 64.48
N VAL A 205 -15.47 49.87 65.49
CA VAL A 205 -14.40 48.86 65.46
C VAL A 205 -14.97 47.42 65.53
N THR A 206 -16.17 47.25 66.08
CA THR A 206 -16.83 45.95 66.28
C THR A 206 -17.30 45.27 65.00
N GLN A 207 -17.57 46.05 63.94
CA GLN A 207 -17.97 45.51 62.63
C GLN A 207 -16.78 44.92 61.87
N ILE A 208 -15.56 45.39 62.16
CA ILE A 208 -14.32 44.92 61.54
C ILE A 208 -13.94 43.54 62.10
N ASP A 209 -14.02 43.36 63.42
CA ASP A 209 -13.71 42.07 64.07
C ASP A 209 -14.63 40.92 63.60
N GLN A 210 -15.90 41.22 63.32
CA GLN A 210 -16.87 40.24 62.79
C GLN A 210 -16.57 39.85 61.33
N LEU A 211 -16.03 40.76 60.52
CA LEU A 211 -15.64 40.49 59.15
C LEU A 211 -14.36 39.65 59.08
N GLU A 212 -13.40 39.91 59.97
CA GLU A 212 -12.17 39.11 60.06
C GLU A 212 -12.46 37.66 60.44
N GLY A 213 -13.39 37.42 61.40
CA GLY A 213 -13.80 36.07 61.77
C GLY A 213 -14.44 35.28 60.61
N ARG A 214 -15.28 35.94 59.79
CA ARG A 214 -15.91 35.31 58.62
C ARG A 214 -14.91 34.97 57.51
N LEU A 215 -13.97 35.88 57.24
CA LEU A 215 -12.89 35.64 56.27
C LEU A 215 -11.97 34.49 56.69
N GLY A 216 -11.71 34.34 57.99
CA GLY A 216 -10.95 33.21 58.53
C GLY A 216 -11.59 31.86 58.21
N GLN A 217 -12.91 31.75 58.41
CA GLN A 217 -13.66 30.52 58.16
C GLN A 217 -13.71 30.15 56.67
N GLU A 218 -13.96 31.11 55.78
CA GLU A 218 -14.00 30.90 54.33
C GLU A 218 -12.64 30.43 53.77
N LEU A 219 -11.53 30.90 54.33
CA LEU A 219 -10.19 30.46 53.94
C LEU A 219 -9.91 29.00 54.33
N THR A 220 -10.38 28.55 55.50
CA THR A 220 -10.28 27.14 55.91
C THR A 220 -11.08 26.22 55.00
N ASP A 221 -12.30 26.62 54.62
CA ASP A 221 -13.16 25.82 53.74
C ASP A 221 -12.60 25.73 52.31
N LEU A 222 -12.06 26.83 51.78
CA LEU A 222 -11.34 26.83 50.49
C LEU A 222 -10.11 25.93 50.51
N ARG A 223 -9.34 25.92 51.60
CA ARG A 223 -8.17 25.04 51.74
C ARG A 223 -8.57 23.56 51.74
N ALA A 224 -9.69 23.20 52.37
CA ALA A 224 -10.22 21.84 52.33
C ALA A 224 -10.75 21.45 50.93
N LEU A 225 -11.33 22.40 50.19
CA LEU A 225 -11.82 22.18 48.83
C LEU A 225 -10.68 21.98 47.83
N VAL A 226 -9.59 22.76 47.96
CA VAL A 226 -8.36 22.58 47.17
C VAL A 226 -7.70 21.24 47.46
N GLY A 227 -7.71 20.77 48.71
CA GLY A 227 -7.21 19.43 49.07
C GLY A 227 -7.93 18.29 48.33
N ARG A 228 -9.26 18.39 48.14
CA ARG A 228 -10.05 17.38 47.39
C ARG A 228 -9.94 17.51 45.88
N LYS A 229 -9.70 18.73 45.36
CA LYS A 229 -9.51 18.97 43.92
C LYS A 229 -8.09 18.67 43.44
N ALA A 230 -7.16 18.51 44.38
CA ALA A 230 -5.79 18.08 44.16
C ALA A 230 -5.61 16.55 44.27
N ASP A 231 -6.69 15.77 44.30
CA ASP A 231 -6.62 14.31 44.14
C ASP A 231 -6.18 14.00 42.70
N GLY A 232 -4.89 13.71 42.53
CA GLY A 232 -4.17 13.50 41.27
C GLY A 232 -4.55 12.27 40.44
N THR A 233 -5.67 11.61 40.74
CA THR A 233 -6.06 10.33 40.14
C THR A 233 -6.41 10.45 38.65
N ALA A 234 -7.10 11.51 38.24
CA ALA A 234 -7.47 11.72 36.83
C ALA A 234 -6.26 12.08 35.95
N LEU A 235 -5.27 12.79 36.51
CA LEU A 235 -4.05 13.16 35.79
C LEU A 235 -3.10 11.97 35.65
N GLU A 236 -2.98 11.15 36.70
CA GLU A 236 -2.24 9.88 36.65
C GLU A 236 -2.87 8.88 35.67
N GLU A 237 -4.21 8.81 35.61
CA GLU A 237 -4.91 7.98 34.62
C GLU A 237 -4.61 8.41 33.18
N VAL A 238 -4.67 9.71 32.88
CA VAL A 238 -4.35 10.23 31.53
C VAL A 238 -2.87 10.01 31.20
N SER A 239 -1.96 10.25 32.14
CA SER A 239 -0.53 9.99 31.95
C SER A 239 -0.25 8.52 31.68
N SER A 240 -0.85 7.60 32.45
CA SER A 240 -0.70 6.16 32.26
C SER A 240 -1.30 5.67 30.94
N ARG A 241 -2.34 6.34 30.43
CA ARG A 241 -2.99 6.00 29.15
C ARG A 241 -2.15 6.47 27.97
N THR A 242 -1.54 7.65 28.07
CA THR A 242 -0.61 8.18 27.07
C THR A 242 0.64 7.31 26.97
N GLU A 243 1.20 6.88 28.10
CA GLU A 243 2.37 5.99 28.13
C GLU A 243 2.06 4.62 27.52
N ARG A 244 0.88 4.05 27.82
CA ARG A 244 0.40 2.81 27.19
C ARG A 244 0.15 2.95 25.69
N LEU A 245 -0.21 4.12 25.20
CA LEU A 245 -0.34 4.37 23.75
C LEU A 245 1.04 4.43 23.09
N ARG A 246 1.99 5.14 23.71
CA ARG A 246 3.36 5.25 23.24
C ARG A 246 4.02 3.88 23.09
N GLN A 247 3.94 3.04 24.13
CA GLN A 247 4.52 1.69 24.12
C GLN A 247 3.90 0.78 23.03
N ARG A 248 2.60 0.95 22.73
CA ARG A 248 1.95 0.20 21.64
C ARG A 248 2.43 0.65 20.27
N VAL A 249 2.56 1.96 20.04
CA VAL A 249 3.08 2.49 18.77
C VAL A 249 4.54 2.04 18.54
N GLU A 250 5.35 1.99 19.60
CA GLU A 250 6.74 1.52 19.54
C GLU A 250 6.79 0.02 19.21
N ALA A 251 5.95 -0.81 19.85
CA ALA A 251 5.84 -2.24 19.56
C ALA A 251 5.33 -2.53 18.13
N ASP A 252 4.35 -1.76 17.63
CA ASP A 252 3.85 -1.87 16.26
C ASP A 252 4.92 -1.45 15.23
N SER A 253 5.74 -0.45 15.57
CA SER A 253 6.87 -0.02 14.74
C SER A 253 7.95 -1.11 14.67
N ASP A 254 8.30 -1.73 15.80
CA ASP A 254 9.28 -2.81 15.87
C ASP A 254 8.82 -4.07 15.13
N THR A 255 7.54 -4.44 15.25
CA THR A 255 6.97 -5.57 14.49
C THR A 255 6.96 -5.30 12.99
N THR A 256 6.64 -4.07 12.57
CA THR A 256 6.71 -3.68 11.15
C THR A 256 8.15 -3.77 10.63
N ALA A 257 9.13 -3.29 11.40
CA ALA A 257 10.55 -3.40 11.04
C ALA A 257 11.03 -4.86 10.97
N ALA A 258 10.57 -5.74 11.87
CA ALA A 258 10.88 -7.16 11.83
C ALA A 258 10.28 -7.87 10.60
N ALA A 259 9.04 -7.52 10.22
CA ALA A 259 8.40 -8.04 9.02
C ALA A 259 9.17 -7.66 7.75
N LEU A 260 9.58 -6.39 7.63
CA LEU A 260 10.39 -5.92 6.50
C LEU A 260 11.74 -6.62 6.40
N ARG A 261 12.43 -6.86 7.52
CA ARG A 261 13.68 -7.64 7.54
C ARG A 261 13.47 -9.08 7.07
N THR A 262 12.35 -9.70 7.47
CA THR A 262 12.00 -11.06 7.05
C THR A 262 11.75 -11.12 5.54
N ILE A 263 10.98 -10.16 5.02
CA ILE A 263 10.70 -10.08 3.58
C ILE A 263 12.01 -9.88 2.79
N SER A 264 12.88 -8.97 3.23
CA SER A 264 14.19 -8.75 2.60
C SER A 264 15.02 -10.03 2.57
N ALA A 265 15.11 -10.74 3.70
CA ALA A 265 15.85 -12.00 3.78
C ALA A 265 15.26 -13.09 2.86
N THR A 266 13.92 -13.18 2.75
CA THR A 266 13.30 -14.12 1.80
C THR A 266 13.61 -13.77 0.35
N PHE A 267 13.67 -12.49 0.02
CA PHE A 267 14.00 -12.02 -1.32
C PHE A 267 15.47 -12.31 -1.68
N ASP A 268 16.40 -12.09 -0.75
CA ASP A 268 17.81 -12.41 -0.95
C ASP A 268 18.03 -13.92 -1.14
N ASN A 269 17.31 -14.75 -0.39
CA ASN A 269 17.37 -16.21 -0.51
C ASN A 269 16.84 -16.71 -1.86
N THR A 270 15.72 -16.18 -2.34
CA THR A 270 15.18 -16.57 -3.66
C THR A 270 16.09 -16.11 -4.79
N LEU A 271 16.69 -14.92 -4.68
CA LEU A 271 17.63 -14.41 -5.65
C LEU A 271 18.91 -15.27 -5.70
N ALA A 272 19.40 -15.72 -4.56
CA ALA A 272 20.52 -16.65 -4.47
C ALA A 272 20.19 -18.02 -5.11
N ASP A 273 18.99 -18.57 -4.88
CA ASP A 273 18.56 -19.84 -5.49
C ASP A 273 18.46 -19.73 -7.02
N VAL A 274 17.83 -18.66 -7.53
CA VAL A 274 17.73 -18.40 -8.97
C VAL A 274 19.11 -18.29 -9.60
N ARG A 275 20.04 -17.58 -8.95
CA ARG A 275 21.42 -17.44 -9.42
C ARG A 275 22.15 -18.80 -9.47
N GLY A 276 22.00 -19.62 -8.43
CA GLY A 276 22.59 -20.97 -8.39
C GLY A 276 22.02 -21.88 -9.49
N ARG A 277 20.72 -21.80 -9.76
CA ARG A 277 20.09 -22.54 -10.86
C ARG A 277 20.60 -22.10 -12.23
N LEU A 278 20.82 -20.80 -12.43
CA LEU A 278 21.36 -20.26 -13.68
C LEU A 278 22.82 -20.71 -13.90
N GLU A 279 23.64 -20.68 -12.85
CA GLU A 279 25.02 -21.18 -12.90
C GLU A 279 25.05 -22.68 -13.24
N ASN A 280 24.20 -23.49 -12.61
CA ASN A 280 24.06 -24.91 -12.95
C ASN A 280 23.66 -25.12 -14.42
N CYS A 281 22.66 -24.41 -14.92
CA CYS A 281 22.24 -24.48 -16.32
C CYS A 281 23.40 -24.12 -17.28
N THR A 282 24.17 -23.09 -16.92
CA THR A 282 25.36 -22.66 -17.69
C THR A 282 26.42 -23.77 -17.75
N THR A 283 26.69 -24.45 -16.63
CA THR A 283 27.64 -25.57 -16.60
C THR A 283 27.15 -26.78 -17.42
N GLN A 284 25.83 -27.05 -17.40
CA GLN A 284 25.23 -28.10 -18.20
C GLN A 284 25.34 -27.81 -19.70
N LEU A 285 25.05 -26.57 -20.12
CA LEU A 285 25.22 -26.13 -21.52
C LEU A 285 26.68 -26.25 -21.97
N ALA A 286 27.64 -25.87 -21.13
CA ALA A 286 29.07 -26.03 -21.44
C ALA A 286 29.46 -27.50 -21.64
N THR A 287 28.87 -28.41 -20.85
CA THR A 287 29.11 -29.86 -20.97
C THR A 287 28.50 -30.43 -22.24
N LEU A 288 27.27 -30.02 -22.57
CA LEU A 288 26.56 -30.41 -23.78
C LEU A 288 27.32 -29.96 -25.03
N HIS A 289 27.86 -28.73 -25.00
CA HIS A 289 28.68 -28.19 -26.10
C HIS A 289 29.95 -29.01 -26.33
N ARG A 290 30.63 -29.46 -25.26
CA ARG A 290 31.80 -30.36 -25.38
C ARG A 290 31.41 -31.71 -25.98
N ASN A 291 30.28 -32.28 -25.56
CA ASN A 291 29.81 -33.57 -26.07
C ASN A 291 29.46 -33.50 -27.55
N VAL A 292 28.79 -32.43 -27.99
CA VAL A 292 28.50 -32.19 -29.42
C VAL A 292 29.80 -32.09 -30.22
N GLY A 293 30.80 -31.36 -29.72
CA GLY A 293 32.11 -31.29 -30.38
C GLY A 293 32.81 -32.66 -30.50
N ALA A 294 32.71 -33.50 -29.46
CA ALA A 294 33.25 -34.86 -29.50
C ALA A 294 32.53 -35.77 -30.51
N PHE A 295 31.20 -35.67 -30.61
CA PHE A 295 30.44 -36.42 -31.61
C PHE A 295 30.76 -36.00 -33.04
N ASP A 296 30.93 -34.69 -33.29
CA ASP A 296 31.27 -34.19 -34.62
C ASP A 296 32.67 -34.70 -35.06
N GLN A 297 33.61 -34.81 -34.11
CA GLN A 297 34.91 -35.43 -34.33
C GLN A 297 34.78 -36.92 -34.71
N GLN A 298 34.00 -37.69 -33.95
CA GLN A 298 33.78 -39.11 -34.21
C GLN A 298 33.08 -39.35 -35.55
N LEU A 299 32.12 -38.50 -35.92
CA LEU A 299 31.45 -38.59 -37.22
C LEU A 299 32.46 -38.42 -38.36
N ARG A 300 33.36 -37.44 -38.27
CA ARG A 300 34.42 -37.22 -39.28
C ARG A 300 35.37 -38.42 -39.39
N GLU A 301 35.70 -39.06 -38.28
CA GLU A 301 36.54 -40.26 -38.27
C GLU A 301 35.85 -41.45 -38.97
N VAL A 302 34.58 -41.70 -38.65
CA VAL A 302 33.77 -42.75 -39.31
C VAL A 302 33.63 -42.48 -40.80
N ASP A 303 33.36 -41.23 -41.18
CA ASP A 303 33.17 -40.82 -42.56
C ASP A 303 34.46 -40.96 -43.38
N GLY A 304 35.62 -40.70 -42.76
CA GLY A 304 36.94 -40.99 -43.30
C GLY A 304 37.19 -42.49 -43.50
N ALA A 305 36.92 -43.30 -42.48
CA ALA A 305 37.09 -44.75 -42.54
C ALA A 305 36.15 -45.41 -43.58
N PHE A 306 34.93 -44.90 -43.73
CA PHE A 306 33.97 -45.36 -44.73
C PHE A 306 34.46 -45.06 -46.15
N ARG A 307 34.96 -43.85 -46.40
CA ARG A 307 35.58 -43.48 -47.69
C ARG A 307 36.79 -44.35 -48.02
N GLU A 308 37.64 -44.62 -47.04
CA GLU A 308 38.79 -45.51 -47.22
C GLU A 308 38.36 -46.95 -47.56
N THR A 309 37.31 -47.46 -46.91
CA THR A 309 36.78 -48.80 -47.18
C THR A 309 36.10 -48.90 -48.55
N LEU A 310 35.39 -47.85 -48.97
CA LEU A 310 34.85 -47.75 -50.33
C LEU A 310 35.96 -47.75 -51.39
N SER A 311 37.09 -47.08 -51.12
CA SER A 311 38.23 -47.09 -52.04
C SER A 311 38.91 -48.47 -52.19
N LYS A 312 38.71 -49.35 -51.20
CA LYS A 312 39.26 -50.74 -51.19
C LYS A 312 38.29 -51.78 -51.75
N LYS A 313 37.00 -51.44 -51.99
CA LYS A 313 36.07 -52.35 -52.68
C LYS A 313 36.40 -52.37 -54.17
N ALA A 314 36.81 -53.55 -54.60
CA ALA A 314 37.30 -53.91 -55.93
C ALA A 314 36.56 -53.26 -57.12
N ASP A 315 37.38 -52.87 -58.09
CA ASP A 315 37.02 -52.40 -59.43
C ASP A 315 36.08 -53.38 -60.13
N ALA A 316 34.95 -52.90 -60.64
CA ALA A 316 33.88 -53.71 -61.26
C ALA A 316 34.38 -54.53 -62.46
N VAL A 317 35.55 -54.19 -63.01
CA VAL A 317 36.23 -54.87 -64.12
C VAL A 317 36.69 -56.30 -63.76
N GLU A 318 37.06 -56.56 -62.51
CA GLU A 318 37.59 -57.88 -62.10
C GLU A 318 36.48 -58.95 -61.98
N VAL A 319 35.26 -58.51 -61.63
CA VAL A 319 34.09 -59.40 -61.47
C VAL A 319 33.57 -59.87 -62.84
N TYR A 320 33.60 -59.03 -63.87
CA TYR A 320 33.21 -59.43 -65.23
C TYR A 320 34.19 -60.41 -65.87
N ARG A 321 35.46 -60.40 -65.46
CA ARG A 321 36.49 -61.31 -65.99
C ARG A 321 36.31 -62.78 -65.54
N LEU A 322 35.69 -63.00 -64.38
CA LEU A 322 35.48 -64.33 -63.80
C LEU A 322 34.17 -65.00 -64.25
N LEU A 323 33.23 -64.23 -64.82
CA LEU A 323 31.95 -64.74 -65.31
C LEU A 323 32.03 -65.41 -66.69
N ASP A 324 33.10 -65.17 -67.45
CA ASP A 324 33.23 -65.61 -68.85
C ASP A 324 33.80 -67.03 -69.03
N ARG A 325 33.91 -67.81 -67.94
CA ARG A 325 34.76 -69.03 -67.93
C ARG A 325 34.17 -70.30 -67.29
N LYS A 326 32.86 -70.47 -67.21
CA LYS A 326 32.26 -71.68 -66.59
C LYS A 326 31.36 -72.51 -67.51
N ALA A 327 31.97 -73.49 -68.16
CA ALA A 327 31.37 -74.81 -68.40
C ALA A 327 32.48 -75.87 -68.39
N ASP A 328 32.80 -76.45 -67.22
CA ASP A 328 33.57 -77.70 -67.16
C ASP A 328 33.29 -78.48 -65.86
N ALA A 329 33.05 -79.78 -65.99
CA ALA A 329 32.57 -80.68 -64.94
C ALA A 329 33.68 -81.14 -63.97
N ALA A 330 34.95 -80.93 -64.32
CA ALA A 330 36.08 -81.16 -63.41
C ALA A 330 36.11 -80.16 -62.23
N ALA A 331 35.66 -78.92 -62.47
CA ALA A 331 35.59 -77.88 -61.44
C ALA A 331 34.51 -78.15 -60.37
N VAL A 332 33.53 -79.02 -60.66
CA VAL A 332 32.48 -79.39 -59.71
C VAL A 332 33.00 -80.35 -58.63
N MET A 333 33.97 -81.22 -58.95
CA MET A 333 34.65 -82.05 -57.95
C MET A 333 35.61 -81.24 -57.08
N GLU A 334 36.30 -80.24 -57.65
CA GLU A 334 37.15 -79.31 -56.87
C GLU A 334 36.30 -78.40 -55.96
N ALA A 335 35.13 -77.97 -56.43
CA ALA A 335 34.17 -77.19 -55.63
C ALA A 335 33.60 -77.95 -54.42
N LEU A 336 33.53 -79.29 -54.48
CA LEU A 336 33.13 -80.12 -53.34
C LEU A 336 34.25 -80.29 -52.31
N GLN A 337 35.53 -80.10 -52.71
CA GLN A 337 36.68 -79.96 -51.81
C GLN A 337 36.71 -78.57 -51.13
N HIS A 338 36.01 -77.58 -51.72
CA HIS A 338 35.77 -76.22 -51.22
C HIS A 338 34.48 -76.09 -50.38
N LYS A 339 34.00 -77.17 -49.73
CA LYS A 339 33.12 -76.99 -48.57
C LYS A 339 33.84 -76.08 -47.59
N ALA A 340 33.28 -74.88 -47.38
CA ALA A 340 33.81 -73.77 -46.58
C ALA A 340 34.82 -74.26 -45.53
N SER A 341 36.11 -73.91 -45.70
CA SER A 341 37.10 -74.22 -44.66
C SER A 341 36.62 -73.63 -43.35
N GLN A 342 36.91 -74.30 -42.22
CA GLN A 342 36.58 -73.83 -40.88
C GLN A 342 36.87 -72.33 -40.73
N ASP A 343 38.00 -71.87 -41.27
CA ASP A 343 38.44 -70.47 -41.29
C ASP A 343 37.45 -69.51 -42.00
N THR A 344 36.81 -69.94 -43.09
CA THR A 344 35.81 -69.12 -43.79
C THR A 344 34.49 -69.04 -43.02
N VAL A 345 34.11 -70.10 -42.31
CA VAL A 345 32.94 -70.10 -41.42
C VAL A 345 33.21 -69.23 -40.19
N ASP A 346 34.40 -69.33 -39.59
CA ASP A 346 34.83 -68.50 -38.46
C ASP A 346 34.95 -67.02 -38.84
N ALA A 347 35.43 -66.72 -40.06
CA ALA A 347 35.44 -65.34 -40.58
C ALA A 347 34.03 -64.77 -40.76
N VAL A 348 33.07 -65.58 -41.22
CA VAL A 348 31.66 -65.17 -41.35
C VAL A 348 31.01 -65.02 -39.97
N LEU A 349 31.27 -65.91 -39.02
CA LEU A 349 30.81 -65.78 -37.64
C LEU A 349 31.33 -64.51 -36.98
N SER A 350 32.62 -64.17 -37.14
CA SER A 350 33.15 -62.90 -36.60
C SER A 350 32.48 -61.66 -37.23
N LYS A 351 32.09 -61.74 -38.51
CA LYS A 351 31.35 -60.65 -39.18
C LYS A 351 29.91 -60.55 -38.67
N VAL A 352 29.28 -61.68 -38.35
CA VAL A 352 27.96 -61.72 -37.72
C VAL A 352 28.01 -61.16 -36.30
N ASP A 353 29.03 -61.51 -35.51
CA ASP A 353 29.24 -60.95 -34.17
C ASP A 353 29.49 -59.44 -34.21
N ASN A 354 30.31 -58.97 -35.15
CA ASN A 354 30.51 -57.53 -35.36
C ASN A 354 29.23 -56.82 -35.81
N ALA A 355 28.39 -57.47 -36.63
CA ALA A 355 27.10 -56.92 -37.04
C ALA A 355 26.13 -56.84 -35.85
N LEU A 356 26.12 -57.84 -34.97
CA LEU A 356 25.33 -57.83 -33.73
C LEU A 356 25.79 -56.73 -32.77
N ASP A 357 27.10 -56.50 -32.62
CA ASP A 357 27.64 -55.38 -31.82
C ASP A 357 27.26 -54.03 -32.43
N LEU A 358 27.26 -53.92 -33.77
CA LEU A 358 26.81 -52.72 -34.47
C LEU A 358 25.31 -52.45 -34.26
N THR A 359 24.48 -53.50 -34.27
CA THR A 359 23.05 -53.40 -33.95
C THR A 359 22.83 -52.94 -32.52
N ALA A 360 23.57 -53.48 -31.55
CA ALA A 360 23.48 -53.07 -30.15
C ALA A 360 23.87 -51.58 -29.96
N ARG A 361 24.89 -51.11 -30.67
CA ARG A 361 25.30 -49.69 -30.68
C ARG A 361 24.26 -48.78 -31.33
N LEU A 362 23.63 -49.23 -32.42
CA LEU A 362 22.53 -48.52 -33.08
C LEU A 362 21.32 -48.38 -32.14
N ASP A 363 20.95 -49.46 -31.43
CA ASP A 363 19.87 -49.41 -30.44
C ASP A 363 20.19 -48.48 -29.26
N ALA A 364 21.45 -48.44 -28.81
CA ALA A 364 21.89 -47.50 -27.78
C ALA A 364 21.82 -46.04 -28.26
N LEU A 365 22.22 -45.77 -29.51
CA LEU A 365 22.14 -44.45 -30.11
C LEU A 365 20.68 -44.01 -30.30
N GLN A 366 19.81 -44.91 -30.76
CA GLN A 366 18.37 -44.67 -30.89
C GLN A 366 17.77 -44.21 -29.55
N ARG A 367 18.11 -44.89 -28.45
CA ARG A 367 17.66 -44.50 -27.10
C ARG A 367 18.21 -43.15 -26.65
N ASP A 368 19.48 -42.82 -26.93
CA ASP A 368 20.04 -41.50 -26.60
C ASP A 368 19.34 -40.38 -27.37
N VAL A 369 19.07 -40.60 -28.66
CA VAL A 369 18.32 -39.66 -29.51
C VAL A 369 16.90 -39.45 -28.99
N ASP A 370 16.17 -40.53 -28.66
CA ASP A 370 14.81 -40.42 -28.12
C ASP A 370 14.79 -39.71 -26.76
N CYS A 371 15.77 -39.97 -25.90
CA CYS A 371 15.90 -39.29 -24.61
C CYS A 371 16.14 -37.78 -24.81
N LYS A 372 17.09 -37.41 -25.66
CA LYS A 372 17.40 -35.99 -25.96
C LYS A 372 16.27 -35.27 -26.66
N LEU A 373 15.53 -35.95 -27.54
CA LEU A 373 14.33 -35.39 -28.18
C LEU A 373 13.25 -35.08 -27.13
N THR A 374 13.13 -35.93 -26.12
CA THR A 374 12.18 -35.72 -25.01
C THR A 374 12.62 -34.54 -24.13
N GLU A 375 13.91 -34.42 -23.83
CA GLU A 375 14.46 -33.25 -23.11
C GLU A 375 14.27 -31.95 -23.88
N ALA A 376 14.50 -31.95 -25.20
CA ALA A 376 14.27 -30.78 -26.05
C ALA A 376 12.79 -30.36 -26.05
N LYS A 377 11.86 -31.32 -26.15
CA LYS A 377 10.41 -31.04 -26.06
C LYS A 377 10.04 -30.41 -24.72
N ASN A 378 10.59 -30.92 -23.62
CA ASN A 378 10.37 -30.35 -22.29
C ASN A 378 10.92 -28.91 -22.22
N LEU A 379 12.12 -28.66 -22.77
CA LEU A 379 12.71 -27.33 -22.87
C LEU A 379 11.82 -26.35 -23.63
N TYR A 380 11.30 -26.74 -24.80
CA TYR A 380 10.36 -25.93 -25.58
C TYR A 380 9.10 -25.59 -24.78
N ALA A 381 8.51 -26.58 -24.08
CA ALA A 381 7.34 -26.34 -23.23
C ALA A 381 7.63 -25.37 -22.08
N THR A 382 8.81 -25.46 -21.44
CA THR A 382 9.22 -24.48 -20.41
C THR A 382 9.48 -23.08 -20.97
N ILE A 383 10.10 -22.96 -22.15
CA ILE A 383 10.34 -21.65 -22.78
C ILE A 383 9.02 -21.00 -23.18
N GLU A 384 8.07 -21.78 -23.69
CA GLU A 384 6.72 -21.32 -24.01
C GLU A 384 5.92 -20.92 -22.74
N GLY A 385 6.21 -21.55 -21.61
CA GLY A 385 5.67 -21.16 -20.30
C GLY A 385 6.30 -19.89 -19.70
N LEU A 386 7.59 -19.64 -19.91
CA LEU A 386 8.33 -18.51 -19.34
C LEU A 386 8.22 -17.21 -20.14
N ALA A 387 7.74 -17.27 -21.38
CA ALA A 387 7.66 -16.14 -22.29
C ALA A 387 6.21 -15.73 -22.63
N ARG A 388 5.25 -15.96 -21.71
CA ARG A 388 3.88 -15.48 -21.92
C ARG A 388 3.84 -13.96 -21.79
N VAL A 389 3.84 -13.31 -22.95
CA VAL A 389 3.60 -11.87 -23.11
C VAL A 389 2.33 -11.42 -22.35
N GLU A 390 1.36 -12.32 -22.18
CA GLU A 390 0.16 -12.10 -21.38
C GLU A 390 0.46 -11.84 -19.90
N ASP A 391 1.39 -12.58 -19.28
CA ASP A 391 1.74 -12.39 -17.87
C ASP A 391 2.51 -11.08 -17.65
N VAL A 392 3.38 -10.72 -18.61
CA VAL A 392 4.08 -9.43 -18.61
C VAL A 392 3.08 -8.28 -18.79
N ASN A 393 2.14 -8.40 -19.73
CA ASN A 393 1.09 -7.39 -19.93
C ASN A 393 0.16 -7.26 -18.72
N LYS A 394 -0.17 -8.38 -18.07
CA LYS A 394 -0.97 -8.38 -16.84
C LYS A 394 -0.23 -7.66 -15.71
N ALA A 395 1.04 -7.98 -15.48
CA ALA A 395 1.86 -7.29 -14.49
C ALA A 395 2.00 -5.80 -14.79
N LEU A 396 2.15 -5.42 -16.07
CA LEU A 396 2.23 -4.02 -16.48
C LEU A 396 0.91 -3.28 -16.22
N LEU A 397 -0.23 -3.92 -16.51
CA LEU A 397 -1.56 -3.36 -16.23
C LEU A 397 -1.80 -3.19 -14.73
N GLU A 398 -1.38 -4.16 -13.92
CA GLU A 398 -1.46 -4.08 -12.45
C GLU A 398 -0.63 -2.89 -11.92
N VAL A 399 0.60 -2.72 -12.41
CA VAL A 399 1.45 -1.57 -12.04
C VAL A 399 0.83 -0.24 -12.50
N CYS A 400 0.27 -0.18 -13.70
CA CYS A 400 -0.44 1.02 -14.18
C CYS A 400 -1.65 1.36 -13.30
N ALA A 401 -2.48 0.36 -12.95
CA ALA A 401 -3.62 0.55 -12.07
C ALA A 401 -3.20 0.98 -10.64
N GLU A 402 -2.07 0.45 -10.15
CA GLU A 402 -1.53 0.83 -8.85
C GLU A 402 -0.94 2.25 -8.86
N LEU A 403 -0.37 2.70 -9.98
CA LEU A 403 0.08 4.07 -10.18
C LEU A 403 -1.08 5.06 -10.33
N GLU A 404 -2.16 4.67 -11.01
CA GLU A 404 -3.39 5.47 -11.14
C GLU A 404 -4.11 5.68 -9.80
N ASN A 405 -4.01 4.72 -8.88
CA ASN A 405 -4.57 4.82 -7.54
C ASN A 405 -3.73 5.69 -6.57
N LYS A 406 -2.50 6.06 -6.93
CA LYS A 406 -1.65 6.92 -6.09
C LYS A 406 -1.99 8.39 -6.34
N ALA A 407 -2.14 9.15 -5.26
CA ALA A 407 -2.37 10.59 -5.35
C ALA A 407 -1.21 11.25 -6.13
N PRO A 408 -1.52 12.15 -7.10
CA PRO A 408 -0.47 12.81 -7.86
C PRO A 408 0.41 13.63 -6.91
N VAL A 409 1.71 13.67 -7.17
CA VAL A 409 2.70 14.37 -6.33
C VAL A 409 2.29 15.83 -6.07
N ASN A 410 1.64 16.48 -7.04
CA ASN A 410 1.13 17.84 -6.92
C ASN A 410 0.03 18.00 -5.86
N GLU A 411 -0.84 16.99 -5.69
CA GLU A 411 -1.85 16.97 -4.62
C GLU A 411 -1.19 16.84 -3.25
N ILE A 412 -0.20 15.96 -3.11
CA ILE A 412 0.55 15.77 -1.86
C ILE A 412 1.25 17.08 -1.45
N VAL A 413 1.95 17.73 -2.39
CA VAL A 413 2.62 19.02 -2.14
C VAL A 413 1.61 20.12 -1.79
N ARG A 414 0.41 20.10 -2.41
CA ARG A 414 -0.66 21.05 -2.06
C ARG A 414 -1.15 20.83 -0.63
N LEU A 415 -1.39 19.57 -0.25
CA LEU A 415 -1.84 19.20 1.10
C LEU A 415 -0.77 19.53 2.15
N GLU A 416 0.51 19.30 1.87
CA GLU A 416 1.62 19.68 2.76
C GLU A 416 1.66 21.18 2.99
N ARG A 417 1.51 21.99 1.94
CA ARG A 417 1.43 23.46 2.06
C ARG A 417 0.21 23.91 2.86
N GLN A 418 -0.95 23.30 2.64
CA GLN A 418 -2.15 23.58 3.42
C GLN A 418 -1.96 23.23 4.90
N GLN A 419 -1.36 22.07 5.19
CA GLN A 419 -1.03 21.65 6.55
C GLN A 419 -0.03 22.60 7.21
N ALA A 420 0.97 23.09 6.48
CA ALA A 420 1.93 24.07 6.99
C ALA A 420 1.26 25.40 7.38
N VAL A 421 0.33 25.89 6.55
CA VAL A 421 -0.46 27.10 6.86
C VAL A 421 -1.30 26.87 8.12
N ILE A 422 -1.99 25.73 8.21
CA ILE A 422 -2.79 25.35 9.38
C ILE A 422 -1.92 25.29 10.64
N ASN A 423 -0.78 24.60 10.57
CA ASN A 423 0.16 24.47 11.70
C ASN A 423 0.71 25.82 12.13
N SER A 424 1.03 26.71 11.18
CA SER A 424 1.49 28.07 11.49
C SER A 424 0.41 28.92 12.17
N GLY A 425 -0.85 28.79 11.74
CA GLY A 425 -2.00 29.46 12.35
C GLY A 425 -2.28 28.93 13.76
N PHE A 426 -2.15 27.63 13.99
CA PHE A 426 -2.26 27.07 15.34
C PHE A 426 -1.11 27.54 16.23
N ALA A 427 0.14 27.48 15.76
CA ALA A 427 1.31 27.89 16.53
C ALA A 427 1.28 29.37 16.96
N GLN A 428 0.74 30.27 16.12
CA GLN A 428 0.56 31.69 16.49
C GLN A 428 -0.50 31.92 17.58
N ASN A 429 -1.41 30.96 17.79
CA ASN A 429 -2.46 31.01 18.79
C ASN A 429 -2.15 30.15 20.02
N LEU A 430 -1.02 29.46 20.06
CA LEU A 430 -0.55 28.78 21.27
C LEU A 430 -0.08 29.84 22.27
N TYR A 431 -0.46 29.68 23.54
CA TYR A 431 -0.05 30.54 24.65
C TYR A 431 -0.62 31.96 24.66
N MET A 432 -1.92 32.10 24.37
CA MET A 432 -2.63 33.38 24.42
C MET A 432 -3.85 33.34 25.35
N GLY A 433 -4.03 34.38 26.15
CA GLY A 433 -5.25 34.67 26.91
C GLY A 433 -5.83 36.04 26.57
N ARG A 434 -7.16 36.17 26.58
CA ARG A 434 -7.87 37.43 26.42
C ARG A 434 -9.06 37.52 27.36
N TRP A 435 -9.14 38.64 28.07
CA TRP A 435 -10.20 38.93 29.03
C TRP A 435 -10.89 40.25 28.71
N LEU A 436 -12.19 40.31 28.95
CA LEU A 436 -13.06 41.45 28.68
C LEU A 436 -13.61 42.01 29.99
N TRP A 437 -13.68 43.34 30.04
CA TRP A 437 -14.34 44.11 31.09
C TRP A 437 -15.70 44.59 30.59
N LYS A 438 -16.78 44.04 31.15
CA LYS A 438 -18.18 44.30 30.77
C LYS A 438 -18.99 45.02 31.85
N SER A 439 -18.60 44.93 33.13
CA SER A 439 -19.39 45.58 34.20
C SER A 439 -19.36 47.11 34.09
N THR A 440 -18.32 47.62 33.43
CA THR A 440 -18.03 49.05 33.27
C THR A 440 -17.80 49.80 34.58
N ARG A 441 -17.58 49.03 35.67
CA ARG A 441 -17.30 49.51 37.01
C ARG A 441 -15.96 48.95 37.47
N THR A 442 -15.10 49.83 37.98
CA THR A 442 -13.82 49.43 38.57
C THR A 442 -14.01 49.02 40.04
N LYS A 443 -13.08 48.20 40.55
CA LYS A 443 -12.96 47.85 41.97
C LYS A 443 -12.15 48.90 42.73
N ALA A 444 -11.98 48.70 44.04
CA ALA A 444 -11.13 49.54 44.87
C ALA A 444 -9.75 49.75 44.23
N GLY A 445 -9.26 51.00 44.27
CA GLY A 445 -8.00 51.37 43.60
C GLY A 445 -8.09 51.44 42.08
N ASN A 446 -9.27 51.65 41.51
CA ASN A 446 -9.50 51.72 40.06
C ASN A 446 -9.15 50.43 39.30
N ALA A 447 -9.04 49.29 39.99
CA ALA A 447 -8.67 48.02 39.38
C ALA A 447 -9.81 47.50 38.49
N VAL A 448 -9.48 47.10 37.26
CA VAL A 448 -10.45 46.57 36.29
C VAL A 448 -10.79 45.13 36.66
N PRO A 449 -12.04 44.81 37.07
CA PRO A 449 -12.45 43.43 37.22
C PRO A 449 -12.63 42.82 35.83
N TRP A 450 -11.91 41.73 35.56
CA TRP A 450 -12.16 40.95 34.35
C TRP A 450 -13.34 40.03 34.62
N GLU A 451 -14.40 40.07 33.81
CA GLU A 451 -15.57 39.19 34.01
C GLU A 451 -15.69 38.13 32.93
N VAL A 452 -15.12 38.32 31.75
CA VAL A 452 -15.26 37.36 30.66
C VAL A 452 -13.90 36.94 30.14
N GLN A 453 -13.60 35.65 30.21
CA GLN A 453 -12.49 35.04 29.47
C GLN A 453 -12.97 34.73 28.05
N ALA A 454 -12.52 35.55 27.09
CA ALA A 454 -12.87 35.36 25.68
C ALA A 454 -12.06 34.22 25.06
N VAL A 455 -10.77 34.13 25.41
CA VAL A 455 -9.84 33.09 24.94
C VAL A 455 -8.85 32.79 26.05
N ASN A 456 -8.50 31.52 26.24
CA ASN A 456 -7.31 31.12 26.97
C ASN A 456 -6.82 29.78 26.45
N THR A 457 -5.76 29.80 25.65
CA THR A 457 -5.18 28.60 25.03
C THR A 457 -4.14 27.92 25.91
N ASP A 458 -3.77 28.53 27.05
CA ASP A 458 -2.80 27.99 28.01
C ASP A 458 -3.30 28.26 29.45
N THR A 459 -4.29 27.47 29.87
CA THR A 459 -4.95 27.61 31.17
C THR A 459 -4.03 27.34 32.36
N ASP A 460 -2.96 26.57 32.14
CA ASP A 460 -1.99 26.24 33.17
C ASP A 460 -1.05 27.41 33.43
N ASN A 461 -0.77 28.21 32.41
CA ASN A 461 0.05 29.40 32.53
C ASN A 461 -0.76 30.65 32.90
N PHE A 462 -1.95 30.84 32.33
CA PHE A 462 -2.81 31.99 32.60
C PHE A 462 -3.94 31.64 33.57
N ILE A 463 -3.66 31.78 34.86
CA ILE A 463 -4.63 31.51 35.92
C ILE A 463 -5.44 32.76 36.22
N TRP A 464 -6.75 32.66 36.10
CA TRP A 464 -7.69 33.75 36.32
C TRP A 464 -9.00 33.22 36.91
N GLU A 465 -9.69 34.05 37.69
CA GLU A 465 -11.03 33.77 38.20
C GLU A 465 -11.97 34.93 37.88
N GLU A 466 -13.23 34.60 37.61
CA GLU A 466 -14.26 35.57 37.23
C GLU A 466 -14.40 36.70 38.27
N GLY A 467 -14.42 37.94 37.76
CA GLY A 467 -14.52 39.15 38.54
C GLY A 467 -13.21 39.58 39.22
N LYS A 468 -12.13 38.79 39.20
CA LYS A 468 -10.83 39.24 39.76
C LYS A 468 -10.14 40.21 38.80
N ALA A 469 -9.42 41.17 39.39
CA ALA A 469 -8.67 42.18 38.63
C ALA A 469 -7.26 41.71 38.22
N THR A 470 -6.85 40.54 38.70
CA THR A 470 -5.51 40.01 38.51
C THR A 470 -5.56 38.71 37.74
N ILE A 471 -4.68 38.60 36.75
CA ILE A 471 -4.36 37.38 36.01
C ILE A 471 -2.96 36.95 36.44
N VAL A 472 -2.77 35.69 36.80
CA VAL A 472 -1.48 35.15 37.21
C VAL A 472 -0.85 34.41 36.03
N THR A 473 0.39 34.78 35.71
CA THR A 473 1.24 34.08 34.74
C THR A 473 2.18 33.14 35.48
N VAL A 474 2.07 31.82 35.27
CA VAL A 474 2.84 30.82 36.03
C VAL A 474 4.28 30.75 35.54
N SER A 475 4.47 30.69 34.22
CA SER A 475 5.80 30.58 33.62
C SER A 475 6.51 31.94 33.58
N PRO A 476 7.82 32.01 33.83
CA PRO A 476 8.61 33.18 33.49
C PRO A 476 8.80 33.27 31.96
N GLY A 477 9.02 34.47 31.43
CA GLY A 477 9.35 34.68 30.02
C GLY A 477 8.98 36.04 29.47
N LEU A 478 9.09 36.18 28.16
CA LEU A 478 8.61 37.36 27.44
C LEU A 478 7.13 37.19 27.09
N TYR A 479 6.34 38.21 27.41
CA TYR A 479 4.91 38.24 27.17
C TYR A 479 4.56 39.50 26.40
N GLU A 480 3.89 39.34 25.27
CA GLU A 480 3.20 40.42 24.60
C GLU A 480 1.92 40.75 25.35
N VAL A 481 1.76 42.03 25.67
CA VAL A 481 0.57 42.59 26.32
C VAL A 481 -0.12 43.50 25.31
N SER A 482 -1.41 43.24 25.09
CA SER A 482 -2.27 44.06 24.24
C SER A 482 -3.47 44.51 25.04
N LEU A 483 -3.84 45.78 24.95
CA LEU A 483 -5.03 46.30 25.61
C LEU A 483 -5.76 47.30 24.73
N GLY A 484 -7.07 47.37 24.93
CA GLY A 484 -7.94 48.34 24.26
C GLY A 484 -9.07 48.72 25.19
N PHE A 485 -9.24 50.02 25.42
CA PHE A 485 -10.27 50.57 26.29
C PHE A 485 -11.01 51.70 25.61
N TYR A 486 -12.32 51.72 25.80
CA TYR A 486 -13.23 52.64 25.14
C TYR A 486 -14.22 53.18 26.16
N THR A 487 -14.48 54.49 26.09
CA THR A 487 -15.48 55.16 26.93
C THR A 487 -16.86 55.02 26.30
N ALA A 488 -17.88 54.64 27.06
CA ALA A 488 -19.22 54.48 26.50
C ALA A 488 -19.77 55.77 25.85
N THR A 489 -20.55 55.56 24.79
CA THR A 489 -21.26 56.59 24.05
C THR A 489 -22.37 57.20 24.89
N GLY A 490 -22.12 58.39 25.47
CA GLY A 490 -23.15 59.11 26.22
C GLY A 490 -22.64 60.13 27.23
N ALA A 491 -21.35 60.12 27.55
CA ALA A 491 -20.76 61.12 28.44
C ALA A 491 -20.76 62.52 27.78
N SER A 492 -21.33 63.48 28.51
CA SER A 492 -21.48 64.88 28.11
C SER A 492 -20.13 65.48 27.69
N ARG A 493 -20.09 66.08 26.49
CA ARG A 493 -18.89 66.65 25.83
C ARG A 493 -18.08 67.63 26.69
N GLY A 494 -18.64 68.16 27.78
CA GLY A 494 -18.03 69.22 28.59
C GLY A 494 -17.06 68.78 29.69
N LYS A 495 -16.89 67.47 29.96
CA LYS A 495 -16.03 67.02 31.08
C LYS A 495 -15.32 65.68 30.84
N ARG A 496 -14.83 65.44 29.62
CA ARG A 496 -14.05 64.24 29.31
C ARG A 496 -12.63 64.35 29.85
N SER A 497 -12.37 63.79 31.02
CA SER A 497 -11.00 63.50 31.44
C SER A 497 -10.46 62.34 30.59
N PRO A 498 -9.30 62.46 29.93
CA PRO A 498 -8.73 61.36 29.18
C PRO A 498 -8.49 60.16 30.12
N PRO A 499 -8.79 58.92 29.70
CA PRO A 499 -8.54 57.76 30.53
C PRO A 499 -7.03 57.57 30.72
N VAL A 500 -6.63 57.30 31.95
CA VAL A 500 -5.29 56.84 32.31
C VAL A 500 -5.39 55.36 32.62
N ILE A 501 -4.59 54.56 31.94
CA ILE A 501 -4.60 53.10 32.05
C ILE A 501 -3.22 52.65 32.43
N GLN A 502 -3.12 51.89 33.51
CA GLN A 502 -1.85 51.35 33.96
C GLN A 502 -1.91 49.85 34.01
N VAL A 503 -0.91 49.18 33.44
CA VAL A 503 -0.69 47.75 33.62
C VAL A 503 0.27 47.59 34.79
N LEU A 504 -0.16 46.84 35.80
CA LEU A 504 0.63 46.54 36.98
C LEU A 504 1.14 45.10 36.91
N VAL A 505 2.42 44.92 37.17
CA VAL A 505 3.04 43.60 37.37
C VAL A 505 3.46 43.52 38.83
N ASN A 506 2.91 42.56 39.56
CA ASN A 506 3.13 42.38 41.00
C ASN A 506 2.82 43.62 41.86
N GLY A 507 1.94 44.50 41.39
CA GLY A 507 1.56 45.75 42.08
C GLY A 507 2.39 46.96 41.68
N GLU A 508 3.41 46.80 40.84
CA GLU A 508 4.21 47.90 40.29
C GLU A 508 3.76 48.26 38.88
N VAL A 509 3.75 49.55 38.54
CA VAL A 509 3.34 50.02 37.22
C VAL A 509 4.40 49.66 36.19
N ALA A 510 4.07 48.75 35.28
CA ALA A 510 4.94 48.31 34.19
C ALA A 510 4.68 49.06 32.87
N LEU A 511 3.43 49.46 32.63
CA LEU A 511 3.03 50.21 31.44
C LEU A 511 2.02 51.28 31.84
N THR A 512 2.16 52.51 31.35
CA THR A 512 1.12 53.55 31.46
C THR A 512 0.72 54.00 30.07
N ALA A 513 -0.55 53.81 29.72
CA ALA A 513 -1.17 54.41 28.56
C ALA A 513 -1.99 55.61 29.02
N ALA A 514 -1.57 56.82 28.64
CA ALA A 514 -2.26 58.06 28.92
C ALA A 514 -2.26 58.95 27.67
N ASN A 515 -3.31 59.74 27.48
CA ASN A 515 -3.38 60.68 26.37
C ASN A 515 -2.59 61.96 26.70
N ASN A 516 -1.44 62.16 26.04
CA ASN A 516 -0.68 63.40 26.16
C ASN A 516 -1.34 64.53 25.35
N LEU A 517 -2.40 65.13 25.90
CA LEU A 517 -2.94 66.41 25.45
C LEU A 517 -2.10 67.57 26.01
N ALA A 518 -0.82 67.62 25.64
CA ALA A 518 0.07 68.70 26.04
C ALA A 518 1.05 69.07 24.91
N ASN A 519 0.52 69.50 23.76
CA ASN A 519 1.17 70.55 22.95
C ASN A 519 0.23 71.15 21.87
N PRO A 520 -0.54 72.23 22.12
CA PRO A 520 -1.09 73.07 21.06
C PRO A 520 -0.18 74.28 20.88
N GLY A 521 0.97 74.06 20.26
CA GLY A 521 2.03 75.07 20.11
C GLY A 521 2.84 74.93 18.83
N ALA A 522 2.21 74.62 17.69
CA ALA A 522 2.76 74.91 16.37
C ALA A 522 1.64 74.82 15.32
N GLY A 523 1.11 75.97 14.92
CA GLY A 523 0.23 76.06 13.77
C GLY A 523 1.01 76.03 12.46
N GLY A 524 0.36 75.53 11.41
CA GLY A 524 0.45 76.12 10.07
C GLY A 524 1.52 75.59 9.11
N GLY A 525 1.05 74.81 8.13
CA GLY A 525 1.42 74.97 6.73
C GLY A 525 2.61 74.17 6.20
N GLY A 526 2.40 73.47 5.08
CA GLY A 526 3.49 73.06 4.19
C GLY A 526 3.35 71.65 3.65
N ALA A 527 2.95 71.55 2.38
CA ALA A 527 3.02 70.35 1.59
C ALA A 527 4.47 69.95 1.26
N GLY A 528 4.71 68.64 1.12
CA GLY A 528 5.65 68.08 0.15
C GLY A 528 7.09 67.79 0.61
N GLY A 529 7.61 66.65 0.12
CA GLY A 529 8.94 66.62 -0.47
C GLY A 529 10.06 65.97 0.34
N TYR A 530 10.49 64.79 -0.14
CA TYR A 530 11.81 64.20 0.08
C TYR A 530 12.96 65.21 -0.13
N SER A 531 14.00 65.20 0.72
CA SER A 531 15.40 65.32 0.26
C SER A 531 16.44 65.05 1.36
N TYR A 532 17.60 64.59 0.90
CA TYR A 532 18.82 64.17 1.57
C TYR A 532 19.65 65.31 2.18
N GLY A 533 20.40 64.97 3.24
CA GLY A 533 21.84 65.28 3.34
C GLY A 533 22.28 66.53 4.13
N GLY A 534 23.34 66.37 4.91
CA GLY A 534 24.30 67.45 5.20
C GLY A 534 24.57 67.73 6.68
N ALA A 535 25.81 67.46 7.09
CA ALA A 535 26.36 67.64 8.43
C ALA A 535 26.67 69.09 8.81
N ALA A 536 26.65 69.42 10.11
CA ALA A 536 27.68 70.16 10.85
C ALA A 536 27.27 70.39 12.32
N SER A 537 28.22 70.21 13.25
CA SER A 537 28.14 70.49 14.71
C SER A 537 28.70 71.89 15.06
N PRO A 538 28.99 72.25 16.34
CA PRO A 538 28.15 72.79 17.43
C PRO A 538 28.65 74.22 17.86
N PRO A 539 28.32 74.91 19.00
CA PRO A 539 28.51 74.47 20.42
C PRO A 539 27.56 75.07 21.50
N GLY A 540 27.74 74.63 22.76
CA GLY A 540 27.46 75.40 23.99
C GLY A 540 26.13 75.12 24.70
N SER A 541 26.04 74.14 25.61
CA SER A 541 26.36 74.22 27.06
C SER A 541 25.14 74.51 27.95
N GLY A 542 24.71 73.52 28.74
CA GLY A 542 23.79 73.77 29.86
C GLY A 542 23.03 72.54 30.40
N ALA A 543 23.70 71.78 31.26
CA ALA A 543 23.14 70.98 32.37
C ALA A 543 22.07 69.87 32.10
N ARG A 544 22.55 68.64 32.30
CA ARG A 544 21.82 67.38 32.59
C ARG A 544 21.10 67.46 33.95
N PRO A 545 20.04 66.65 34.20
CA PRO A 545 20.20 65.20 34.36
C PRO A 545 19.22 64.33 33.55
N SER A 546 19.60 63.07 33.33
CA SER A 546 18.78 61.96 32.80
C SER A 546 19.06 60.71 33.68
N PRO A 547 18.32 59.59 33.61
CA PRO A 547 17.21 59.26 32.70
C PRO A 547 15.99 58.58 33.37
N GLY A 548 14.78 58.96 32.98
CA GLY A 548 13.61 58.07 32.97
C GLY A 548 13.24 57.88 31.51
N GLN A 549 13.54 56.71 30.94
CA GLN A 549 13.19 56.37 29.56
C GLN A 549 11.66 56.24 29.46
N ASP A 550 10.97 57.32 29.11
CA ASP A 550 9.64 57.23 28.53
C ASP A 550 9.79 56.53 27.17
N ARG A 551 9.64 55.19 27.18
CA ARG A 551 9.40 54.43 25.96
C ARG A 551 8.09 54.94 25.38
N GLY A 552 8.18 55.73 24.32
CA GLY A 552 7.03 56.12 23.52
C GLY A 552 6.33 54.89 22.96
N THR A 553 5.32 54.41 23.68
CA THR A 553 4.34 53.46 23.16
C THR A 553 3.62 54.12 22.00
N SER A 554 3.45 53.41 20.88
CA SER A 554 2.69 53.90 19.72
C SER A 554 1.21 54.09 20.09
N THR A 555 0.87 55.23 20.68
CA THR A 555 -0.51 55.65 20.98
C THR A 555 -1.14 56.23 19.72
N THR A 556 -1.94 55.43 19.02
CA THR A 556 -2.80 55.92 17.93
C THR A 556 -4.24 56.02 18.45
N GLY A 557 -4.67 57.21 18.89
CA GLY A 557 -6.05 57.41 19.35
C GLY A 557 -6.50 58.87 19.29
N LEU A 558 -7.39 59.19 18.35
CA LEU A 558 -8.16 60.45 18.36
C LEU A 558 -9.36 60.28 19.31
N VAL A 559 -9.19 60.62 20.59
CA VAL A 559 -10.16 60.30 21.68
C VAL A 559 -11.50 61.07 21.61
N SER A 560 -11.77 61.85 20.55
CA SER A 560 -13.00 62.64 20.47
C SER A 560 -14.19 61.91 19.84
N SER A 561 -14.00 60.73 19.23
CA SER A 561 -15.08 59.98 18.60
C SER A 561 -15.59 58.83 19.49
N PRO A 562 -16.91 58.62 19.58
CA PRO A 562 -17.52 57.44 20.22
C PRO A 562 -17.07 56.09 19.63
N VAL A 563 -16.39 56.10 18.48
CA VAL A 563 -15.94 54.93 17.72
C VAL A 563 -14.49 54.57 18.02
N THR A 564 -13.73 55.42 18.71
CA THR A 564 -12.28 55.28 18.90
C THR A 564 -11.92 55.16 20.37
N GLY A 565 -11.28 54.05 20.75
CA GLY A 565 -10.72 53.81 22.08
C GLY A 565 -9.21 54.07 22.16
N MET A 566 -8.66 53.97 23.37
CA MET A 566 -7.22 53.96 23.61
C MET A 566 -6.72 52.51 23.53
N THR A 567 -5.72 52.27 22.69
CA THR A 567 -5.03 50.99 22.59
C THR A 567 -3.57 51.13 22.99
N ALA A 568 -3.02 50.08 23.59
CA ALA A 568 -1.60 49.98 23.85
C ALA A 568 -1.14 48.54 23.59
N TRP A 569 0.12 48.44 23.16
CA TRP A 569 0.77 47.19 22.84
C TRP A 569 2.24 47.29 23.24
N ASP A 570 2.74 46.33 24.01
CA ASP A 570 4.15 46.25 24.39
C ASP A 570 4.54 44.81 24.77
N VAL A 571 5.84 44.56 24.93
CA VAL A 571 6.40 43.28 25.38
C VAL A 571 7.01 43.44 26.77
N LEU A 572 6.51 42.66 27.73
CA LEU A 572 6.96 42.64 29.11
C LEU A 572 7.76 41.36 29.41
N LEU A 573 8.82 41.49 30.20
CA LEU A 573 9.51 40.36 30.82
C LEU A 573 8.83 40.04 32.15
N LEU A 574 8.15 38.91 32.24
CA LEU A 574 7.42 38.51 33.44
C LEU A 574 8.21 37.45 34.23
N PRO A 575 8.40 37.64 35.56
CA PRO A 575 8.94 36.59 36.42
C PRO A 575 7.91 35.48 36.66
N ALA A 576 8.36 34.35 37.22
CA ALA A 576 7.47 33.24 37.56
C ALA A 576 6.39 33.68 38.55
N LYS A 577 5.14 33.23 38.33
CA LYS A 577 3.96 33.59 39.13
C LYS A 577 3.66 35.10 39.16
N ALA A 578 3.98 35.82 38.09
CA ALA A 578 3.70 37.25 37.98
C ALA A 578 2.19 37.54 37.96
N LYS A 579 1.77 38.51 38.78
CA LYS A 579 0.40 39.02 38.88
C LYS A 579 0.24 40.23 37.97
N VAL A 580 -0.50 40.08 36.88
CA VAL A 580 -0.83 41.16 35.95
C VAL A 580 -2.20 41.72 36.31
N ALA A 581 -2.28 43.03 36.54
CA ALA A 581 -3.53 43.74 36.78
C ALA A 581 -3.59 45.01 35.93
N VAL A 582 -4.79 45.55 35.72
CA VAL A 582 -4.96 46.83 35.02
C VAL A 582 -5.77 47.78 35.88
N THR A 583 -5.33 49.03 36.00
CA THR A 583 -6.14 50.11 36.56
C THR A 583 -6.67 50.98 35.45
N TYR A 584 -7.92 51.43 35.60
CA TYR A 584 -8.58 52.34 34.68
C TYR A 584 -9.07 53.56 35.46
N GLN A 585 -8.49 54.71 35.18
CA GLN A 585 -8.91 55.99 35.70
C GLN A 585 -9.42 56.85 34.55
N GLY A 586 -10.72 56.80 34.29
CA GLY A 586 -11.36 57.53 33.22
C GLY A 586 -12.83 57.79 33.53
N GLU A 587 -13.60 58.15 32.50
CA GLU A 587 -15.04 58.38 32.66
C GLU A 587 -15.78 57.11 33.10
N GLU A 588 -16.94 57.32 33.73
CA GLU A 588 -17.83 56.21 34.06
C GLU A 588 -18.28 55.48 32.79
N ARG A 589 -18.50 54.17 32.93
CA ARG A 589 -18.88 53.26 31.85
C ARG A 589 -17.76 52.96 30.84
N GLY A 590 -16.52 52.84 31.31
CA GLY A 590 -15.43 52.31 30.49
C GLY A 590 -15.64 50.83 30.17
N GLU A 591 -15.30 50.42 28.97
CA GLU A 591 -15.23 49.01 28.55
C GLU A 591 -13.83 48.75 27.99
N GLY A 592 -13.39 47.49 28.02
CA GLY A 592 -12.08 47.17 27.46
C GLY A 592 -11.70 45.71 27.49
N PHE A 593 -10.53 45.41 26.96
CA PHE A 593 -9.94 44.08 26.99
C PHE A 593 -8.45 44.13 27.33
N LEU A 594 -7.96 43.02 27.85
CA LEU A 594 -6.55 42.71 28.03
C LEU A 594 -6.26 41.38 27.33
N GLY A 595 -5.22 41.36 26.51
CA GLY A 595 -4.64 40.18 25.90
C GLY A 595 -3.22 39.97 26.41
N LEU A 596 -2.88 38.72 26.74
CA LEU A 596 -1.54 38.28 27.09
C LEU A 596 -1.15 37.15 26.13
N ARG A 597 0.05 37.21 25.57
CA ARG A 597 0.59 36.14 24.72
C ARG A 597 2.03 35.86 25.09
N LYS A 598 2.36 34.62 25.44
CA LYS A 598 3.76 34.22 25.67
C LYS A 598 4.47 34.14 24.32
N LEU A 599 5.65 34.74 24.22
CA LEU A 599 6.46 34.78 23.01
C LEU A 599 7.43 33.60 22.90
#